data_AF-A0A6S6TJH8-F1
#
_entry.id   AF-A0A6S6TJH8-F1
#
_cell.length_a   1.000
_cell.length_b   1.000
_cell.length_c   1.000
_cell.angle_alpha   90.00
_cell.angle_beta   90.00
_cell.angle_gamma   90.00
#
_symmetry.space_group_name_H-M   'P 1'
#
loop_
_entity.id
_entity.type
_entity.pdbx_description
1 polymer ?
#
loop_
_entity_poly.entity_id
_entity_poly.type
_entity_poly.pdbx_seq_one_letter_code
_entity_poly.pdbx_strand_id
1 'polypeptide(L)'
;AKKLIDQVPNMKIYCTDNWDAYNFGIKDPETREVGKRNTQDIERFNLRMRMVLARLQRKTIKFSKSWESLEYSVNLVINRYNRQLL
;
A
#
# COMPACT_ATOMS: atom_id res chain seq x y z
N ALA A 1 9.66 9.56 20.77
CA ALA A 1 9.60 9.17 19.35
C ALA A 1 8.13 9.06 18.96
N LYS A 2 7.64 9.85 18.00
CA LYS A 2 6.27 9.69 17.47
C LYS A 2 6.15 8.25 16.97
N LYS A 3 5.30 7.44 17.59
CA LYS A 3 5.12 6.05 17.17
C LYS A 3 4.42 6.12 15.81
N LEU A 4 4.77 5.22 14.88
CA LEU A 4 4.17 5.13 13.54
C LEU A 4 2.62 5.17 13.58
N ILE A 5 2.07 4.70 14.70
CA ILE A 5 0.67 4.70 15.10
C ILE A 5 0.03 6.11 15.14
N ASP A 6 0.77 7.16 15.52
CA ASP A 6 0.24 8.52 15.63
C ASP A 6 0.03 9.18 14.24
N GLN A 7 0.51 8.54 13.18
CA GLN A 7 0.41 8.99 11.79
C GLN A 7 -0.54 8.13 10.97
N VAL A 8 -1.28 7.20 11.60
CA VAL A 8 -2.25 6.38 10.88
C VAL A 8 -3.31 7.33 10.30
N PRO A 9 -3.45 7.38 8.97
CA PRO A 9 -4.39 8.29 8.35
C PRO A 9 -5.82 7.83 8.71
N ASN A 10 -6.76 8.78 8.85
CA ASN A 10 -8.11 8.50 9.33
C ASN A 10 -8.92 7.69 8.30
N MET A 11 -8.82 6.36 8.34
CA MET A 11 -9.54 5.46 7.45
C MET A 11 -10.87 5.03 8.05
N LYS A 12 -11.83 4.73 7.17
CA LYS A 12 -13.13 4.16 7.57
C LYS A 12 -13.00 2.72 8.09
N ILE A 13 -12.07 1.95 7.53
CA ILE A 13 -11.86 0.54 7.85
C ILE A 13 -10.35 0.27 7.93
N TYR A 14 -9.94 -0.46 8.97
CA TYR A 14 -8.59 -0.96 9.19
C TYR A 14 -8.58 -2.48 9.15
N CYS A 15 -7.95 -3.05 8.13
CA CYS A 15 -7.76 -4.49 8.01
C CYS A 15 -6.50 -4.91 8.78
N THR A 16 -6.63 -5.80 9.77
CA THR A 16 -5.52 -6.19 10.65
C THR A 16 -5.40 -7.70 10.84
N ASP A 17 -4.22 -8.17 11.23
CA ASP A 17 -3.90 -9.58 11.54
C ASP A 17 -4.14 -9.96 13.01
N ASN A 18 -4.97 -9.17 13.71
CA ASN A 18 -5.26 -9.29 15.15
C ASN A 18 -4.10 -8.98 16.11
N TRP A 19 -3.02 -8.32 15.69
CA TRP A 19 -1.94 -7.99 16.62
C TRP A 19 -2.34 -6.94 17.68
N ASP A 20 -1.96 -7.14 18.95
CA ASP A 20 -2.34 -6.28 20.08
C ASP A 20 -1.81 -4.83 19.96
N ALA A 21 -0.73 -4.64 19.21
CA ALA A 21 -0.14 -3.32 19.00
C ALA A 21 -1.12 -2.34 18.31
N TYR A 22 -2.09 -2.85 17.56
CA TYR A 22 -3.09 -2.00 16.88
C TYR A 22 -4.07 -1.33 17.84
N ASN A 23 -4.27 -1.88 19.04
CA ASN A 23 -5.16 -1.31 20.06
C ASN A 23 -4.67 0.08 20.54
N PHE A 24 -3.38 0.39 20.36
CA PHE A 24 -2.83 1.70 20.70
C PHE A 24 -3.15 2.78 19.65
N GLY A 25 -3.48 2.39 18.42
CA GLY A 25 -3.65 3.32 17.29
C GLY A 25 -5.05 3.39 16.70
N ILE A 26 -5.73 2.26 16.66
CA ILE A 26 -7.11 2.16 16.18
C ILE A 26 -8.00 2.24 17.41
N LYS A 27 -8.50 3.45 17.68
CA LYS A 27 -9.30 3.74 18.89
C LYS A 27 -10.72 3.17 18.82
N ASP A 28 -11.26 3.00 17.62
CA ASP A 28 -12.60 2.49 17.40
C ASP A 28 -12.57 1.02 16.91
N PRO A 29 -12.95 0.04 17.74
CA PRO A 29 -12.99 -1.36 17.37
C PRO A 29 -13.93 -1.67 16.18
N GLU A 30 -14.99 -0.88 15.99
CA GLU A 30 -15.94 -1.08 14.89
C GLU A 30 -15.32 -0.74 13.54
N THR A 31 -14.29 0.11 13.53
CA THR A 31 -13.51 0.41 12.32
C THR A 31 -12.47 -0.67 12.00
N ARG A 32 -12.33 -1.72 12.82
CA ARG A 32 -11.30 -2.74 12.67
C ARG A 32 -11.89 -4.04 12.15
N GLU A 33 -11.48 -4.42 10.94
CA GLU A 33 -11.75 -5.74 10.39
C GLU A 33 -10.55 -6.66 10.64
N VAL A 34 -10.79 -7.73 11.40
CA VAL A 34 -9.79 -8.78 11.64
C VAL A 34 -10.07 -9.93 10.69
N GLY A 35 -9.09 -10.28 9.85
CA GLY A 35 -9.23 -11.41 8.95
C GLY A 35 -8.12 -11.52 7.92
N LYS A 36 -7.92 -12.73 7.41
CA LYS A 36 -6.84 -13.03 6.46
C LYS A 36 -7.11 -12.52 5.04
N ARG A 37 -8.37 -12.45 4.62
CA ARG A 37 -8.71 -12.12 3.22
C ARG A 37 -8.16 -10.73 2.84
N ASN A 38 -8.56 -9.71 3.59
CA ASN A 38 -8.18 -8.33 3.30
C ASN A 38 -6.68 -8.08 3.56
N THR A 39 -6.10 -8.67 4.61
CA THR A 39 -4.67 -8.54 4.88
C THR A 39 -3.83 -9.20 3.79
N GLN A 40 -4.21 -10.38 3.30
CA GLN A 40 -3.53 -11.04 2.18
C GLN A 40 -3.65 -10.24 0.88
N ASP A 41 -4.80 -9.62 0.60
CA ASP A 41 -4.96 -8.79 -0.59
C ASP A 41 -4.07 -7.54 -0.52
N ILE A 42 -3.96 -6.90 0.65
CA ILE A 42 -3.00 -5.79 0.89
C ILE A 42 -1.55 -6.27 0.72
N GLU A 43 -1.19 -7.43 1.27
CA GLU A 43 0.15 -8.01 1.13
C GLU A 43 0.49 -8.31 -0.33
N ARG A 44 -0.45 -8.90 -1.09
CA ARG A 44 -0.29 -9.17 -2.53
C ARG A 44 -0.12 -7.89 -3.33
N PHE A 45 -0.91 -6.86 -3.02
CA PHE A 45 -0.76 -5.54 -3.64
C PHE A 45 0.63 -4.96 -3.36
N ASN A 46 1.07 -4.95 -2.09
CA ASN A 46 2.39 -4.45 -1.70
C ASN A 46 3.54 -5.24 -2.34
N LEU A 47 3.40 -6.56 -2.46
CA LEU A 47 4.38 -7.39 -3.17
C LEU A 47 4.46 -7.03 -4.66
N ARG A 48 3.31 -6.86 -5.32
CA ARG A 48 3.24 -6.44 -6.73
C ARG A 48 3.87 -5.07 -6.94
N MET A 49 3.56 -4.11 -6.07
CA MET A 49 4.16 -2.77 -6.13
C MET A 49 5.68 -2.83 -5.94
N ARG A 50 6.19 -3.60 -4.97
CA ARG A 50 7.64 -3.81 -4.81
C ARG A 50 8.29 -4.40 -6.05
N MET A 51 7.66 -5.36 -6.71
CA MET A 51 8.18 -5.93 -7.97
C MET A 51 8.22 -4.90 -9.10
N VAL A 52 7.19 -4.06 -9.23
CA VAL A 52 7.16 -2.97 -10.22
C VAL A 52 8.24 -1.94 -9.91
N LEU A 53 8.33 -1.48 -8.67
CA LEU A 53 9.34 -0.51 -8.23
C LEU A 53 10.77 -1.05 -8.42
N ALA A 54 11.02 -2.33 -8.13
CA ALA A 54 12.31 -2.96 -8.37
C ALA A 54 12.67 -3.03 -9.86
N ARG A 55 11.67 -3.12 -10.76
CA ARG A 55 11.89 -3.00 -12.21
C ARG A 55 12.21 -1.57 -12.61
N LEU A 56 11.59 -0.57 -11.99
CA LEU A 56 11.92 0.85 -12.20
C LEU A 56 13.33 1.20 -11.72
N GLN A 57 13.76 0.62 -10.59
CA GLN A 57 15.10 0.84 -10.03
C GLN A 57 16.22 0.26 -10.90
N ARG A 58 15.96 -0.81 -11.67
CA ARG A 58 16.89 -1.34 -12.66
C ARG A 58 16.92 -0.40 -13.87
N LYS A 59 17.70 0.68 -13.75
CA LYS A 59 17.95 1.76 -14.73
C LYS A 59 18.35 1.29 -16.14
N THR A 60 18.64 0.01 -16.31
CA THR A 60 19.02 -0.60 -17.57
C THR A 60 17.77 -0.93 -18.37
N ILE A 61 17.32 -0.01 -19.23
CA ILE A 61 16.99 -0.23 -20.65
C ILE A 61 16.00 0.81 -21.19
N LYS A 62 14.91 1.23 -20.50
CA LYS A 62 13.91 2.14 -21.13
C LYS A 62 13.12 3.15 -20.26
N PHE A 63 13.06 3.09 -18.93
CA PHE A 63 11.91 3.68 -18.20
C PHE A 63 12.05 5.05 -17.51
N SER A 64 13.23 5.67 -17.42
CA SER A 64 13.31 7.00 -16.79
C SER A 64 14.49 7.81 -17.32
N LYS A 65 14.26 8.51 -18.43
CA LYS A 65 15.15 9.62 -18.82
C LYS A 65 14.93 10.85 -17.93
N SER A 66 13.83 10.91 -17.17
CA SER A 66 13.51 12.00 -16.23
C SER A 66 12.65 11.50 -15.04
N TRP A 67 12.52 12.34 -14.00
CA TRP A 67 11.70 12.07 -12.80
C TRP A 67 10.21 12.01 -13.14
N GLU A 68 9.75 12.86 -14.05
CA GLU A 68 8.36 12.94 -14.51
C GLU A 68 7.94 11.62 -15.17
N SER A 69 8.82 11.03 -16.01
CA SER A 69 8.54 9.73 -16.64
C SER A 69 8.42 8.60 -15.61
N LEU A 70 9.16 8.68 -14.51
CA LEU A 70 9.07 7.71 -13.42
C LEU A 70 7.72 7.87 -12.70
N GLU A 71 7.33 9.11 -12.39
CA GLU A 71 6.05 9.44 -11.77
C GLU A 71 4.86 8.97 -12.62
N TYR A 72 4.84 9.27 -13.93
CA TYR A 72 3.81 8.79 -14.85
C TYR A 72 3.74 7.26 -14.91
N SER A 73 4.88 6.57 -14.85
CA SER A 73 4.91 5.10 -14.88
C SER A 73 4.30 4.49 -13.62
N VAL A 74 4.58 5.08 -12.45
CA VAL A 74 3.95 4.68 -11.18
C VAL A 74 2.44 4.95 -11.24
N ASN A 75 2.04 6.15 -11.67
CA ASN A 75 0.64 6.52 -11.82
C ASN A 75 -0.12 5.61 -12.78
N LEU A 76 0.50 5.20 -13.90
CA LEU A 76 -0.11 4.29 -14.87
C LEU A 76 -0.35 2.90 -14.26
N VAL A 77 0.61 2.37 -13.50
CA VAL A 77 0.47 1.06 -12.83
C VAL A 77 -0.65 1.09 -11.79
N ILE A 78 -0.71 2.15 -10.97
CA ILE A 78 -1.76 2.34 -9.97
C ILE A 78 -3.12 2.47 -10.67
N ASN A 79 -3.24 3.32 -11.69
CA ASN A 79 -4.48 3.48 -12.46
C ASN A 79 -4.94 2.18 -13.11
N ARG A 80 -4.02 1.41 -13.70
CA ARG A 80 -4.32 0.11 -14.30
C ARG A 80 -4.86 -0.87 -13.25
N TYR A 81 -4.25 -0.90 -12.05
CA TYR A 81 -4.72 -1.75 -10.97
C TYR A 81 -6.13 -1.33 -10.50
N ASN A 82 -6.34 -0.04 -10.26
CA ASN A 82 -7.63 0.48 -9.80
C ASN A 82 -8.75 0.26 -10.83
N ARG A 83 -8.45 0.34 -12.13
CA ARG A 83 -9.41 0.05 -13.21
C ARG A 83 -9.69 -1.45 -13.42
N GLN A 84 -8.84 -2.35 -12.92
CA GLN A 84 -9.11 -3.80 -12.93
C GLN A 84 -10.01 -4.23 -11.76
N LEU A 85 -10.20 -3.36 -10.78
CA LEU A 85 -11.05 -3.57 -9.61
C LEU A 85 -12.45 -2.94 -9.76
N LEU A 86 -12.69 -2.21 -10.86
CA LEU A 86 -13.99 -1.68 -11.30
C LEU A 86 -14.56 -2.59 -12.40
#